data_AF-A0A1V6Y8B3-F1
#
_entry.id   AF-A0A1V6Y8B3-F1
#
_cell.length_a   1.000
_cell.length_b   1.000
_cell.length_c   1.000
_cell.angle_alpha   90.00
_cell.angle_beta   90.00
_cell.angle_gamma   90.00
#
_symmetry.space_group_name_H-M   'P 1'
#
loop_
_entity.id
_entity.type
_entity.pdbx_description
1 polymer ?
#
loop_
_entity_poly.entity_id
_entity_poly.type
_entity_poly.pdbx_seq_one_letter_code
_entity_poly.pdbx_strand_id
1 'polypeptide(L)'
;MAMATTAVFNSRDLLLQPLPDLNISPRRTTSHALHRVHFVGVLQPWANFESDVMNTFNAQTWSLQHLDSRITGPAAVGSVDEEQVAPNERGVQGSLEGRAGLVLGAAFRAQQLDLVMGDPRGASPPYRGYLR
;
A
#
# COMPACT_ATOMS: atom_id res chain seq x y z
N MET A 1 16.70 -12.38 -29.80
CA MET A 1 16.54 -12.88 -28.41
C MET A 1 16.19 -11.69 -27.56
N ALA A 2 14.98 -11.64 -26.97
CA ALA A 2 14.64 -10.57 -26.03
C ALA A 2 15.37 -10.85 -24.70
N MET A 3 16.14 -9.87 -24.21
CA MET A 3 16.87 -9.99 -22.95
C MET A 3 15.98 -9.59 -21.77
N ALA A 4 16.01 -10.38 -20.70
CA ALA A 4 15.41 -10.01 -19.42
C ALA A 4 16.37 -9.07 -18.66
N THR A 5 15.84 -8.00 -18.08
CA THR A 5 16.66 -7.02 -17.34
C THR A 5 16.26 -7.03 -15.87
N THR A 6 17.23 -7.13 -14.97
CA THR A 6 16.97 -7.05 -13.53
C THR A 6 17.07 -5.60 -13.07
N ALA A 7 15.96 -5.03 -12.61
CA ALA A 7 15.94 -3.75 -11.93
C ALA A 7 16.18 -3.97 -10.43
N VAL A 8 16.96 -3.11 -9.78
CA VAL A 8 17.24 -3.16 -8.34
C VAL A 8 16.70 -1.90 -7.70
N PHE A 9 16.10 -2.03 -6.52
CA PHE A 9 15.41 -0.94 -5.85
C PHE A 9 15.94 -0.73 -4.42
N ASN A 10 16.19 0.54 -4.07
CA ASN A 10 16.42 0.97 -2.70
C ASN A 10 15.11 1.47 -2.05
N SER A 11 15.16 1.94 -0.80
CA SER A 11 13.98 2.44 -0.09
C SER A 11 13.23 3.55 -0.84
N ARG A 12 13.96 4.49 -1.44
CA ARG A 12 13.36 5.62 -2.16
C ARG A 12 12.62 5.12 -3.40
N ASP A 13 13.26 4.24 -4.16
CA ASP A 13 12.68 3.70 -5.39
C ASP A 13 11.40 2.92 -5.09
N LEU A 14 11.42 2.09 -4.04
CA LEU A 14 10.26 1.29 -3.64
C LEU A 14 9.08 2.14 -3.17
N LEU A 15 9.31 3.23 -2.43
CA LEU A 15 8.23 4.11 -1.97
C LEU A 15 7.61 4.95 -3.08
N LEU A 16 8.34 5.20 -4.17
CA LEU A 16 7.85 5.92 -5.34
C LEU A 16 7.17 5.00 -6.36
N GLN A 17 7.27 3.67 -6.20
CA GLN A 17 6.56 2.75 -7.06
C GLN A 17 5.05 2.85 -6.84
N PRO A 18 4.25 2.81 -7.93
CA PRO A 18 2.83 2.62 -7.79
C PRO A 18 2.56 1.27 -7.15
N LEU A 19 1.52 1.21 -6.32
CA LEU A 19 0.98 -0.09 -5.90
C LEU A 19 0.52 -0.84 -7.17
N PRO A 20 0.70 -2.17 -7.22
CA PRO A 20 0.29 -2.92 -8.40
C PRO A 20 -1.23 -2.80 -8.58
N ASP A 21 -1.66 -2.76 -9.83
CA ASP A 21 -3.08 -2.71 -10.17
C ASP A 21 -3.80 -3.89 -9.54
N LEU A 22 -4.95 -3.59 -8.92
CA LEU A 22 -5.83 -4.63 -8.40
C LEU A 22 -6.48 -5.35 -9.58
N ASN A 23 -6.46 -6.68 -9.54
CA ASN A 23 -7.24 -7.47 -10.48
C ASN A 23 -8.74 -7.41 -10.10
N ILE A 24 -9.45 -6.46 -10.70
CA ILE A 24 -10.86 -6.20 -10.36
C ILE A 24 -11.77 -7.17 -11.12
N SER A 25 -12.48 -8.04 -10.38
CA SER A 25 -13.49 -8.93 -10.94
C SER A 25 -14.71 -8.16 -11.50
N PRO A 26 -15.34 -8.65 -12.59
CA PRO A 26 -16.66 -8.17 -13.03
C PRO A 26 -17.73 -8.29 -11.94
N ARG A 27 -17.58 -9.26 -11.02
CA ARG A 27 -18.41 -9.41 -9.82
C ARG A 27 -17.70 -8.75 -8.64
N ARG A 28 -17.92 -7.46 -8.47
CA ARG A 28 -17.33 -6.65 -7.39
C ARG A 28 -18.40 -6.02 -6.52
N THR A 29 -18.05 -5.75 -5.26
CA THR A 29 -18.84 -4.91 -4.37
C THR A 29 -18.89 -3.49 -4.94
N THR A 30 -20.07 -3.01 -5.34
CA THR A 30 -20.28 -1.64 -5.83
C THR A 30 -20.76 -0.69 -4.73
N SER A 31 -21.22 -1.24 -3.61
CA SER A 31 -21.70 -0.50 -2.45
C SER A 31 -21.23 -1.18 -1.16
N HIS A 32 -20.73 -0.40 -0.23
CA HIS A 32 -20.27 -0.89 1.06
C HIS A 32 -21.37 -0.70 2.12
N ALA A 33 -21.39 -1.53 3.16
CA ALA A 33 -22.37 -1.46 4.23
C ALA A 33 -22.00 -0.48 5.36
N LEU A 34 -20.95 0.36 5.20
CA LEU A 34 -20.70 1.41 6.19
C LEU A 34 -21.91 2.35 6.13
N HIS A 35 -22.58 2.42 7.27
CA HIS A 35 -23.56 3.45 7.54
C HIS A 35 -22.84 4.80 7.48
N ARG A 36 -23.56 5.91 7.50
CA ARG A 36 -22.91 7.23 7.70
C ARG A 36 -22.21 7.20 9.07
N VAL A 37 -20.92 6.86 9.08
CA VAL A 37 -20.08 6.91 10.26
C VAL A 37 -19.69 8.37 10.41
N HIS A 38 -20.27 9.02 11.41
CA HIS A 38 -19.88 10.36 11.78
C HIS A 38 -18.64 10.27 12.67
N PHE A 39 -17.49 10.69 12.14
CA PHE A 39 -16.34 10.97 12.97
C PHE A 39 -16.72 12.13 13.91
N VAL A 40 -16.80 11.84 15.20
CA VAL A 40 -17.16 12.82 16.26
C VAL A 40 -15.96 13.56 16.83
N GLY A 41 -14.76 13.29 16.32
CA GLY A 41 -13.56 14.03 16.67
C GLY A 41 -13.46 15.36 15.91
N VAL A 42 -12.65 16.27 16.43
CA VAL A 42 -12.28 17.49 15.71
C VAL A 42 -11.23 17.13 14.67
N LEU A 43 -11.60 17.11 13.38
CA LEU A 43 -10.61 17.12 12.31
C LEU A 43 -10.06 18.52 12.20
N GLN A 44 -8.74 18.65 12.33
CA GLN A 44 -8.05 19.89 12.00
C GLN A 44 -7.37 19.73 10.64
N PRO A 45 -7.49 20.73 9.75
CA PRO A 45 -6.69 20.73 8.54
C PRO A 45 -5.21 20.79 8.93
N TRP A 46 -4.43 19.83 8.44
CA TRP A 46 -2.98 19.91 8.55
C TRP A 46 -2.51 20.96 7.54
N ALA A 47 -2.36 22.20 8.04
CA ALA A 47 -1.86 23.30 7.24
C ALA A 47 -0.48 22.94 6.65
N ASN A 48 -0.33 23.08 5.33
CA ASN A 48 0.89 22.77 4.59
C ASN A 48 1.28 21.29 4.49
N PHE A 49 0.35 20.35 4.72
CA PHE A 49 0.62 18.90 4.65
C PHE A 49 1.50 18.49 3.45
N GLU A 50 1.13 18.90 2.23
CA GLU A 50 1.87 18.52 1.02
C GLU A 50 3.29 19.08 1.03
N SER A 51 3.46 20.34 1.44
CA SER A 51 4.77 20.97 1.54
C SER A 51 5.63 20.30 2.60
N ASP A 52 5.06 20.00 3.77
CA ASP A 52 5.76 19.32 4.87
C ASP A 52 6.22 17.92 4.44
N VAL A 53 5.34 17.16 3.79
CA VAL A 53 5.66 15.83 3.24
C VAL A 53 6.78 15.93 2.22
N MET A 54 6.68 16.85 1.26
CA MET A 54 7.69 16.97 0.20
C MET A 54 9.04 17.43 0.74
N ASN A 55 9.04 18.39 1.66
CA ASN A 55 10.27 18.86 2.30
C ASN A 55 10.93 17.73 3.10
N THR A 56 10.14 16.98 3.87
CA THR A 56 10.63 15.82 4.62
C THR A 56 11.22 14.76 3.69
N PHE A 57 10.51 14.42 2.61
CA PHE A 57 10.96 13.42 1.64
C PHE A 57 12.27 13.82 0.95
N ASN A 58 12.39 15.10 0.55
CA ASN A 58 13.56 15.62 -0.15
C ASN A 58 14.77 15.81 0.77
N ALA A 59 14.54 16.18 2.04
CA ALA A 59 15.59 16.34 3.04
C ALA A 59 16.07 15.00 3.62
N GLN A 60 15.31 13.92 3.45
CA GLN A 60 15.67 12.59 3.92
C GLN A 60 16.92 12.06 3.20
N THR A 61 17.93 11.67 3.97
CA THR A 61 19.07 10.91 3.45
C THR A 61 18.65 9.45 3.29
N TRP A 62 18.39 9.03 2.05
CA TRP A 62 17.93 7.67 1.76
C TRP A 62 19.04 6.64 1.87
N SER A 63 18.79 5.51 2.55
CA SER A 63 19.64 4.33 2.54
C SER A 63 19.84 3.81 1.11
N LEU A 64 21.09 3.52 0.76
CA LEU A 64 21.50 2.91 -0.51
C LEU A 64 21.42 1.37 -0.48
N GLN A 65 20.92 0.79 0.61
CA GLN A 65 20.75 -0.65 0.72
C GLN A 65 19.80 -1.16 -0.36
N HIS A 66 20.22 -2.21 -1.08
CA HIS A 66 19.36 -2.90 -2.03
C HIS A 66 18.32 -3.72 -1.26
N LEU A 67 17.03 -3.44 -1.51
CA LEU A 67 15.92 -4.05 -0.80
C LEU A 67 15.12 -5.03 -1.66
N ASP A 68 15.03 -4.77 -2.97
CA ASP A 68 14.28 -5.62 -3.90
C ASP A 68 14.96 -5.66 -5.26
N SER A 69 14.69 -6.71 -6.04
CA SER A 69 15.09 -6.82 -7.43
C SER A 69 14.01 -7.51 -8.24
N ARG A 70 13.62 -6.92 -9.38
CA ARG A 70 12.57 -7.49 -10.25
C ARG A 70 13.05 -7.70 -11.68
N ILE A 71 12.52 -8.73 -12.30
CA ILE A 71 12.73 -9.00 -13.72
C ILE A 71 11.78 -8.11 -14.52
N THR A 72 12.32 -7.35 -15.46
CA THR A 72 11.58 -6.40 -16.29
C THR A 72 11.85 -6.66 -17.77
N GLY A 73 10.90 -6.25 -18.62
CA GLY A 73 10.98 -6.34 -20.08
C GLY A 73 10.03 -7.38 -20.69
N PRO A 74 10.11 -7.62 -22.01
CA PRO A 74 9.18 -8.49 -22.74
C PRO A 74 9.18 -9.96 -22.29
N ALA A 75 10.24 -10.40 -21.61
CA ALA A 75 10.37 -11.73 -21.02
C ALA A 75 9.85 -11.82 -19.57
N ALA A 76 9.35 -10.72 -18.99
CA ALA A 76 8.77 -10.70 -17.65
C ALA A 76 7.29 -11.14 -17.61
N VAL A 77 6.69 -11.43 -18.77
CA VAL A 77 5.32 -11.94 -18.89
C VAL A 77 5.21 -13.28 -18.15
N GLY A 78 4.32 -13.36 -17.16
CA GLY A 78 4.17 -14.52 -16.28
C GLY A 78 5.13 -14.54 -15.09
N SER A 79 5.74 -13.40 -14.72
CA SER A 79 6.44 -13.26 -13.45
C SER A 79 5.51 -13.60 -12.29
N VAL A 80 6.08 -14.18 -11.23
CA VAL A 80 5.39 -14.40 -9.95
C VAL A 80 4.94 -13.09 -9.27
N ASP A 81 5.45 -11.96 -9.74
CA ASP A 81 5.07 -10.62 -9.28
C ASP A 81 3.69 -10.18 -9.81
N GLU A 82 3.13 -10.85 -10.83
CA GLU A 82 1.80 -10.54 -11.37
C GLU A 82 0.67 -11.16 -10.52
N GLU A 83 -0.29 -10.33 -10.09
CA GLU A 83 -1.47 -10.81 -9.37
C GLU A 83 -2.47 -11.48 -10.31
N GLN A 84 -2.55 -12.81 -10.26
CA GLN A 84 -3.50 -13.58 -11.06
C GLN A 84 -4.83 -13.85 -10.33
N VAL A 85 -4.97 -13.39 -9.09
CA VAL A 85 -6.17 -13.64 -8.27
C VAL A 85 -7.03 -12.38 -8.23
N ALA A 86 -8.29 -12.50 -8.64
CA ALA A 86 -9.29 -11.44 -8.52
C ALA A 86 -9.96 -11.51 -7.13
N PRO A 87 -9.60 -10.65 -6.15
CA PRO A 87 -10.04 -10.82 -4.78
C PRO A 87 -11.42 -10.22 -4.53
N ASN A 88 -12.11 -10.69 -3.49
CA ASN A 88 -13.26 -9.98 -2.91
C ASN A 88 -12.78 -8.84 -1.98
N GLU A 89 -13.67 -8.08 -1.36
CA GLU A 89 -13.32 -6.92 -0.50
C GLU A 89 -12.24 -7.24 0.55
N ARG A 90 -12.37 -8.34 1.28
CA ARG A 90 -11.38 -8.77 2.28
C ARG A 90 -10.05 -9.18 1.64
N GLY A 91 -10.10 -9.82 0.49
CA GLY A 91 -8.91 -10.16 -0.28
C GLY A 91 -8.19 -8.91 -0.79
N VAL A 92 -8.93 -7.89 -1.26
CA VAL A 92 -8.37 -6.62 -1.72
C VAL A 92 -7.72 -5.88 -0.54
N GLN A 93 -8.39 -5.84 0.61
CA GLN A 93 -7.84 -5.26 1.84
C GLN A 93 -6.54 -5.97 2.25
N GLY A 94 -6.54 -7.30 2.32
CA GLY A 94 -5.36 -8.08 2.67
C GLY A 94 -4.22 -7.95 1.65
N SER A 95 -4.51 -7.92 0.35
CA SER A 95 -3.52 -7.69 -0.71
C SER A 95 -2.92 -6.29 -0.60
N LEU A 96 -3.73 -5.26 -0.36
CA LEU A 96 -3.28 -3.89 -0.17
C LEU A 96 -2.36 -3.76 1.04
N GLU A 97 -2.82 -4.25 2.20
CA GLU A 97 -2.07 -4.21 3.46
C GLU A 97 -0.78 -5.02 3.36
N GLY A 98 -0.83 -6.21 2.76
CA GLY A 98 0.35 -7.04 2.53
C GLY A 98 1.39 -6.34 1.65
N ARG A 99 0.96 -5.77 0.52
CA ARG A 99 1.86 -5.10 -0.43
C ARG A 99 2.45 -3.81 0.12
N ALA A 100 1.60 -2.93 0.62
CA ALA A 100 2.04 -1.67 1.21
C ALA A 100 2.87 -1.93 2.47
N GLY A 101 2.42 -2.84 3.35
CA GLY A 101 3.08 -3.17 4.60
C GLY A 101 4.46 -3.79 4.40
N LEU A 102 4.64 -4.69 3.42
CA LEU A 102 5.96 -5.25 3.09
C LEU A 102 6.93 -4.17 2.62
N VAL A 103 6.51 -3.33 1.67
CA VAL A 103 7.35 -2.25 1.12
C VAL A 103 7.70 -1.22 2.19
N LEU A 104 6.69 -0.73 2.93
CA LEU A 104 6.88 0.25 4.00
C LEU A 104 7.76 -0.32 5.11
N GLY A 105 7.52 -1.56 5.55
CA GLY A 105 8.31 -2.21 6.58
C GLY A 105 9.77 -2.42 6.17
N ALA A 106 10.03 -2.80 4.92
CA ALA A 106 11.39 -2.92 4.39
C ALA A 106 12.08 -1.56 4.31
N ALA A 107 11.39 -0.53 3.80
CA ALA A 107 11.92 0.82 3.70
C ALA A 107 12.23 1.40 5.09
N PHE A 108 11.30 1.34 6.04
CA PHE A 108 11.50 1.87 7.40
C PHE A 108 12.60 1.15 8.15
N ARG A 109 12.69 -0.18 8.03
CA ARG A 109 13.78 -0.95 8.64
C ARG A 109 15.14 -0.54 8.07
N ALA A 110 15.25 -0.34 6.76
CA ALA A 110 16.48 0.10 6.11
C ALA A 110 16.87 1.54 6.46
N GLN A 111 15.88 2.37 6.83
CA GLN A 111 16.04 3.75 7.30
C GLN A 111 16.19 3.85 8.84
N GLN A 112 16.18 2.72 9.55
CA GLN A 112 16.19 2.67 11.01
C GLN A 112 15.04 3.44 11.67
N LEU A 113 13.88 3.51 11.00
CA LEU A 113 12.65 4.09 11.53
C LEU A 113 11.82 3.00 12.20
N ASP A 114 11.49 3.20 13.48
CA ASP A 114 10.64 2.29 14.25
C ASP A 114 9.15 2.63 14.04
N LEU A 115 8.67 2.38 12.82
CA LEU A 115 7.28 2.60 12.42
C LEU A 115 6.64 1.28 12.01
N VAL A 116 5.44 1.03 12.53
CA VAL A 116 4.65 -0.17 12.22
C VAL A 116 3.30 0.26 11.68
N MET A 117 2.89 -0.35 10.57
CA MET A 117 1.54 -0.16 10.03
C MET A 117 0.54 -0.96 10.86
N GLY A 118 -0.47 -0.29 11.40
CA GLY A 118 -1.55 -0.93 12.13
C GLY A 118 -2.66 -1.42 11.20
N ASP A 119 -3.25 -2.57 11.54
CA ASP A 119 -4.46 -3.07 10.88
C ASP A 119 -5.64 -2.12 11.17
N PRO A 120 -6.31 -1.56 10.14
CA PRO A 120 -7.48 -0.73 10.31
C PRO A 120 -8.64 -1.57 10.88
N ARG A 121 -8.77 -1.56 12.20
CA ARG A 121 -9.94 -2.12 12.87
C ARG A 121 -11.11 -1.13 12.80
N GLY A 122 -12.16 -1.51 12.08
CA GLY A 122 -13.45 -0.84 12.14
C GLY A 122 -14.01 -0.83 13.58
N ALA A 123 -14.84 0.17 13.89
CA ALA A 123 -15.42 0.34 15.22
C ALA A 123 -16.12 -0.95 15.71
N SER A 124 -15.89 -1.29 16.99
CA SER A 124 -16.50 -2.46 17.62
C SER A 124 -18.04 -2.32 17.64
N PRO A 125 -18.80 -3.40 17.35
CA PRO A 125 -20.24 -3.44 17.61
C PRO A 125 -20.56 -3.15 19.11
N PRO A 126 -21.77 -2.63 19.43
CA PRO A 126 -22.97 -2.65 18.60
C PRO A 126 -23.43 -1.25 18.18
N TYR A 127 -23.29 -0.93 16.89
CA TYR A 127 -24.15 0.09 16.30
C TYR A 127 -25.57 -0.49 16.17
N ARG A 128 -26.59 0.26 16.61
CA ARG A 128 -28.01 -0.19 16.66
C ARG A 128 -28.54 -0.80 15.36
N GLY A 129 -27.94 -0.48 14.20
CA GLY A 129 -28.30 -1.06 12.91
C GLY A 129 -27.94 -2.55 12.70
N TYR A 130 -27.06 -3.12 13.53
CA TYR A 130 -26.65 -4.53 13.47
C TYR A 130 -27.41 -5.45 14.43
N LEU A 131 -28.35 -4.91 15.21
CA LEU A 131 -29.29 -5.70 16.02
C LEU A 131 -30.53 -5.98 15.15
N ARG A 132 -30.48 -7.07 14.39
CA ARG A 132 -31.65 -7.70 13.78
C ARG A 132 -31.71 -9.16 14.19
#